data_AF-A0A1G0MDW3-F1
#
_entry.id   AF-A0A1G0MDW3-F1
#
_cell.length_a   1.000
_cell.length_b   1.000
_cell.length_c   1.000
_cell.angle_alpha   90.00
_cell.angle_beta   90.00
_cell.angle_gamma   90.00
#
_symmetry.space_group_name_H-M   'P 1'
#
loop_
_entity.id
_entity.type
_entity.pdbx_description
1 polymer ?
#
loop_
_entity_poly.entity_id
_entity_poly.type
_entity_poly.pdbx_seq_one_letter_code
_entity_poly.pdbx_strand_id
1 'polypeptide(L)'
;MKTVIIGLVLVVGLGAAGYFAVPFLIEQKTEELRAEVKDLKQRLESAEVFIKGEQEARKNVRIEPGADAATITRAVNALASKVTKLESSVRADLSAADAVVKEQKSDTAAALKKQAEALEKESVAVRTQIREAIFKTRMSEVRGRLLKVKTDLLAKNIGTADAEVGVLVESLEKMKESMLPEAKKSLDAAQASLRKARGEMTTDLPSAMKRVDLLWHEIGKISNAP
;
A
#
# COMPACT_ATOMS: atom_id res chain seq x y z
N MET A 1 15.09 2.48 -86.65
CA MET A 1 14.87 2.68 -85.19
C MET A 1 13.79 1.78 -84.58
N LYS A 2 12.70 1.41 -85.28
CA LYS A 2 11.67 0.49 -84.71
C LYS A 2 12.13 -0.96 -84.53
N THR A 3 13.00 -1.47 -85.40
CA THR A 3 13.53 -2.85 -85.35
C THR A 3 14.51 -3.09 -84.20
N VAL A 4 15.26 -2.07 -83.79
CA VAL A 4 16.24 -2.18 -82.68
C VAL A 4 15.53 -2.25 -81.32
N ILE A 5 14.40 -1.54 -81.16
CA ILE A 5 13.62 -1.54 -79.91
C ILE A 5 12.89 -2.88 -79.72
N ILE A 6 12.34 -3.47 -80.79
CA ILE A 6 11.66 -4.77 -80.73
C ILE A 6 12.65 -5.90 -80.39
N GLY A 7 13.87 -5.84 -80.94
CA GLY A 7 14.93 -6.79 -80.61
C GLY A 7 15.34 -6.74 -79.13
N LEU A 8 15.44 -5.53 -78.56
CA LEU A 8 15.86 -5.36 -77.16
C LEU A 8 14.78 -5.84 -76.17
N VAL A 9 13.49 -5.64 -76.48
CA VAL A 9 12.37 -6.11 -75.64
C VAL A 9 12.26 -7.64 -75.65
N LEU A 10 12.50 -8.30 -76.79
CA LEU A 10 12.47 -9.76 -76.89
C LEU A 10 13.61 -10.44 -76.09
N VAL A 11 14.82 -9.86 -76.14
CA VAL A 11 15.98 -10.42 -75.41
C VAL A 11 15.82 -10.23 -73.90
N VAL A 12 15.29 -9.09 -73.45
CA VAL A 12 15.02 -8.84 -72.02
C VAL A 12 13.87 -9.71 -71.51
N GLY A 13 12.82 -9.94 -72.32
CA GLY A 13 11.70 -10.80 -71.97
C GLY A 13 12.08 -12.28 -71.81
N LEU A 14 12.92 -12.82 -72.71
CA LEU A 14 13.39 -14.20 -72.62
C LEU A 14 14.41 -14.41 -71.49
N GLY A 15 15.27 -13.41 -71.22
CA GLY A 15 16.19 -13.43 -70.08
C GLY A 15 15.47 -13.42 -68.74
N ALA A 16 14.40 -12.63 -68.60
CA ALA A 16 13.59 -12.59 -67.39
C ALA A 16 12.79 -13.89 -67.18
N ALA A 17 12.22 -14.47 -68.25
CA ALA A 17 11.49 -15.73 -68.17
C ALA A 17 12.41 -16.91 -67.77
N GLY A 18 13.64 -16.97 -68.32
CA GLY A 18 14.62 -18.00 -67.97
C GLY A 18 15.13 -17.89 -66.51
N TYR A 19 15.29 -16.68 -65.98
CA TYR A 19 15.80 -16.47 -64.63
C TYR A 19 14.76 -16.81 -63.53
N PHE A 20 13.47 -16.60 -63.81
CA PHE A 20 12.40 -16.88 -62.83
C PHE A 20 11.76 -18.27 -62.96
N ALA A 21 11.76 -18.90 -64.15
CA ALA A 21 11.09 -20.19 -64.32
C ALA A 21 11.92 -21.39 -63.81
N VAL A 22 13.25 -21.31 -63.83
CA VAL A 22 14.13 -22.42 -63.45
C VAL A 22 14.13 -22.70 -61.93
N PRO A 23 14.17 -21.70 -61.03
CA PRO A 23 14.08 -21.96 -59.59
C PRO A 23 12.72 -22.55 -59.17
N PHE A 24 11.62 -22.08 -59.79
CA PHE A 24 10.26 -22.50 -59.46
C PHE A 24 9.97 -23.98 -59.81
N LEU A 25 10.58 -24.50 -60.88
CA LEU A 25 10.46 -25.91 -61.27
C LEU A 25 11.35 -26.86 -60.43
N ILE A 26 12.45 -26.36 -59.86
CA ILE A 26 13.30 -27.14 -58.95
C ILE A 26 12.66 -27.23 -57.57
N GLU A 27 12.05 -26.15 -57.08
CA GLU A 27 11.31 -26.16 -55.80
C GLU A 27 10.17 -27.17 -55.82
N GLN A 28 9.34 -27.18 -56.88
CA GLN A 28 8.20 -28.09 -56.98
C GLN A 28 8.57 -29.59 -57.01
N LYS A 29 9.76 -29.94 -57.50
CA LYS A 29 10.24 -31.34 -57.53
C LYS A 29 11.09 -31.75 -56.33
N THR A 30 11.51 -30.80 -55.49
CA THR A 30 12.35 -31.08 -54.32
C THR A 30 11.60 -30.96 -52.99
N GLU A 31 10.37 -30.45 -52.97
CA GLU A 31 9.53 -30.39 -51.77
C GLU A 31 9.29 -31.75 -51.11
N GLU A 32 8.99 -32.79 -51.90
CA GLU A 32 8.71 -34.14 -51.39
C GLU A 32 9.97 -34.78 -50.76
N LEU A 33 11.13 -34.65 -51.44
CA LEU A 33 12.41 -35.10 -50.92
C LEU A 33 12.83 -34.35 -49.65
N ARG A 34 12.51 -33.07 -49.55
CA ARG A 34 12.81 -32.24 -48.35
C ARG A 34 11.93 -32.63 -47.17
N ALA A 35 10.68 -33.03 -47.42
CA ALA A 35 9.77 -33.55 -46.40
C ALA A 35 10.26 -34.90 -45.86
N GLU A 36 10.68 -35.82 -46.72
CA GLU A 36 11.24 -37.11 -46.30
C GLU A 36 12.55 -36.96 -45.52
N VAL A 37 13.47 -36.09 -45.98
CA VAL A 37 14.72 -35.83 -45.25
C VAL A 37 14.44 -35.19 -43.88
N LYS A 38 13.40 -34.37 -43.76
CA LYS A 38 12.99 -33.77 -42.49
C LYS A 38 12.38 -34.81 -41.54
N ASP A 39 11.55 -35.72 -42.06
CA ASP A 39 10.97 -36.83 -41.29
C ASP A 39 12.06 -37.81 -40.80
N LEU A 40 13.00 -38.17 -41.68
CA LEU A 40 14.16 -39.00 -41.32
C LEU A 40 15.04 -38.31 -40.28
N LYS A 41 15.29 -37.00 -40.40
CA LYS A 41 16.02 -36.25 -39.37
C LYS A 41 15.30 -36.26 -38.03
N GLN A 42 13.99 -36.06 -38.04
CA GLN A 42 13.18 -36.03 -36.82
C GLN A 42 13.11 -37.41 -36.14
N ARG A 43 13.06 -38.48 -36.93
CA ARG A 43 13.15 -39.86 -36.43
C ARG A 43 14.54 -40.18 -35.88
N LEU A 44 15.60 -39.74 -36.54
CA LEU A 44 16.98 -39.91 -36.08
C LEU A 44 17.21 -39.16 -34.77
N GLU A 45 16.72 -37.93 -34.66
CA GLU A 45 16.84 -37.10 -33.47
C GLU A 45 16.03 -37.67 -32.30
N SER A 46 14.83 -38.22 -32.58
CA SER A 46 14.03 -38.95 -31.59
C SER A 46 14.72 -40.22 -31.12
N ALA A 47 15.37 -40.96 -32.03
CA ALA A 47 16.16 -42.14 -31.69
C ALA A 47 17.41 -41.78 -30.89
N GLU A 48 18.11 -40.68 -31.21
CA GLU A 48 19.26 -40.21 -30.45
C GLU A 48 18.89 -39.73 -29.04
N VAL A 49 17.75 -39.04 -28.89
CA VAL A 49 17.23 -38.65 -27.56
C VAL A 49 16.86 -39.88 -26.74
N PHE A 50 16.23 -40.88 -27.36
CA PHE A 50 15.93 -42.14 -26.70
C PHE A 50 17.21 -42.89 -26.29
N ILE A 51 18.21 -43.00 -27.17
CA ILE A 51 19.49 -43.66 -26.88
C ILE A 51 20.26 -42.91 -25.78
N LYS A 52 20.28 -41.57 -25.80
CA LYS A 52 20.91 -40.77 -24.74
C LYS A 52 20.17 -40.92 -23.41
N GLY A 53 18.84 -40.85 -23.41
CA GLY A 53 18.02 -41.07 -22.21
C GLY A 53 18.18 -42.48 -21.65
N GLU A 54 18.28 -43.48 -22.52
CA GLU A 54 18.53 -44.87 -22.14
C GLU A 54 19.96 -45.05 -21.58
N GLN A 55 20.97 -44.41 -22.17
CA GLN A 55 22.35 -44.47 -21.71
C GLN A 55 22.54 -43.75 -20.36
N GLU A 56 21.84 -42.64 -20.12
CA GLU A 56 21.81 -41.94 -18.82
C GLU A 56 21.04 -42.74 -17.76
N ALA A 57 19.90 -43.32 -18.11
CA ALA A 57 19.16 -44.22 -17.22
C ALA A 57 20.01 -45.45 -16.85
N ARG A 58 20.71 -46.05 -17.83
CA ARG A 58 21.60 -47.20 -17.61
C ARG A 58 22.80 -46.87 -16.71
N LYS A 59 23.39 -45.67 -16.84
CA LYS A 59 24.45 -45.19 -15.94
C LYS A 59 23.95 -45.03 -14.50
N ASN A 60 22.72 -44.58 -14.32
CA ASN A 60 22.14 -44.35 -12.99
C ASN A 60 21.64 -45.64 -12.31
N VAL A 61 21.30 -46.68 -13.08
CA VAL A 61 20.71 -47.93 -12.54
C VAL A 61 21.73 -49.09 -12.41
N ARG A 62 22.98 -48.94 -12.87
CA ARG A 62 24.04 -49.99 -12.81
C ARG A 62 23.58 -51.36 -13.34
N ILE A 63 22.84 -51.38 -14.46
CA ILE A 63 22.44 -52.63 -15.12
C ILE A 63 23.36 -52.87 -16.32
N GLU A 64 24.11 -53.97 -16.31
CA GLU A 64 24.99 -54.35 -17.43
C GLU A 64 24.20 -54.74 -18.69
N PRO A 65 24.73 -54.50 -19.91
CA PRO A 65 24.12 -54.98 -21.14
C PRO A 65 24.09 -56.52 -21.14
N GLY A 66 22.89 -57.13 -21.10
CA GLY A 66 22.72 -58.58 -20.99
C GLY A 66 22.34 -59.10 -19.60
N ALA A 67 22.06 -58.20 -18.64
CA ALA A 67 21.56 -58.58 -17.32
C ALA A 67 20.28 -59.45 -17.42
N ASP A 68 20.23 -60.53 -16.64
CA ASP A 68 19.07 -61.42 -16.61
C ASP A 68 17.81 -60.71 -16.07
N ALA A 69 16.64 -61.25 -16.41
CA ALA A 69 15.36 -60.67 -15.99
C ALA A 69 15.26 -60.56 -14.46
N ALA A 70 15.91 -61.46 -13.70
CA ALA A 70 15.95 -61.43 -12.25
C ALA A 70 16.71 -60.22 -11.68
N THR A 71 17.85 -59.85 -12.30
CA THR A 71 18.68 -58.71 -11.90
C THR A 71 17.97 -57.38 -12.21
N ILE A 72 17.32 -57.29 -13.38
CA ILE A 72 16.49 -56.14 -13.74
C ILE A 72 15.33 -55.98 -12.75
N THR A 73 14.65 -57.07 -12.41
CA THR A 73 13.51 -57.03 -11.46
C THR A 73 13.95 -56.60 -10.05
N ARG A 74 15.12 -57.04 -9.57
CA ARG A 74 15.67 -56.57 -8.28
C ARG A 74 16.03 -55.10 -8.31
N ALA A 75 16.65 -54.63 -9.39
CA ALA A 75 17.01 -53.21 -9.54
C ALA A 75 15.77 -52.32 -9.59
N VAL A 76 14.73 -52.73 -10.34
CA VAL A 76 13.44 -52.03 -10.41
C VAL A 76 12.74 -52.03 -9.04
N ASN A 77 12.68 -53.16 -8.33
CA ASN A 77 12.07 -53.20 -6.99
C ASN A 77 12.86 -52.35 -5.97
N ALA A 78 14.19 -52.32 -6.05
CA ALA A 78 15.00 -51.45 -5.22
C ALA A 78 14.74 -49.96 -5.54
N LEU A 79 14.61 -49.60 -6.82
CA LEU A 79 14.27 -48.24 -7.25
C LEU A 79 12.86 -47.86 -6.79
N ALA A 80 11.87 -48.75 -7.00
CA ALA A 80 10.50 -48.57 -6.56
C ALA A 80 10.46 -48.31 -5.04
N SER A 81 11.14 -49.12 -4.24
CA SER A 81 11.21 -48.93 -2.78
C SER A 81 11.84 -47.59 -2.37
N LYS A 82 12.83 -47.09 -3.11
CA LYS A 82 13.45 -45.77 -2.88
C LYS A 82 12.49 -44.64 -3.25
N VAL A 83 11.76 -44.78 -4.35
CA VAL A 83 10.72 -43.83 -4.78
C VAL A 83 9.61 -43.78 -3.74
N THR A 84 9.11 -44.91 -3.24
CA THR A 84 8.06 -44.92 -2.21
C THR A 84 8.53 -44.27 -0.90
N LYS A 85 9.78 -44.52 -0.50
CA LYS A 85 10.38 -43.85 0.67
C LYS A 85 10.52 -42.35 0.46
N LEU A 86 10.96 -41.92 -0.72
CA LEU A 86 11.10 -40.51 -1.07
C LEU A 86 9.73 -39.82 -1.09
N GLU A 87 8.72 -40.43 -1.70
CA GLU A 87 7.34 -39.93 -1.67
C GLU A 87 6.81 -39.79 -0.24
N SER A 88 7.05 -40.78 0.62
CA SER A 88 6.64 -40.70 2.02
C SER A 88 7.36 -39.59 2.79
N SER A 89 8.66 -39.38 2.53
CA SER A 89 9.45 -38.31 3.15
C SER A 89 8.98 -36.94 2.68
N VAL A 90 8.84 -36.75 1.37
CA VAL A 90 8.38 -35.50 0.76
C VAL A 90 6.97 -35.15 1.27
N ARG A 91 6.09 -36.14 1.42
CA ARG A 91 4.74 -35.92 1.96
C ARG A 91 4.77 -35.54 3.44
N ALA A 92 5.67 -36.10 4.23
CA ALA A 92 5.87 -35.70 5.62
C ALA A 92 6.43 -34.28 5.73
N ASP A 93 7.44 -33.95 4.91
CA ASP A 93 8.06 -32.62 4.87
C ASP A 93 7.07 -31.54 4.42
N LEU A 94 6.25 -31.82 3.40
CA LEU A 94 5.16 -30.94 2.96
C LEU A 94 4.13 -30.70 4.07
N SER A 95 3.73 -31.76 4.78
CA SER A 95 2.75 -31.64 5.87
C SER A 95 3.31 -30.83 7.05
N ALA A 96 4.60 -31.00 7.37
CA ALA A 96 5.29 -30.20 8.38
C ALA A 96 5.42 -28.73 7.96
N ALA A 97 5.76 -28.46 6.70
CA ALA A 97 5.82 -27.11 6.15
C ALA A 97 4.44 -26.43 6.17
N ASP A 98 3.37 -27.14 5.80
CA ASP A 98 2.00 -26.63 5.86
C ASP A 98 1.56 -26.28 7.29
N ALA A 99 1.96 -27.08 8.28
CA ALA A 99 1.71 -26.80 9.69
C ALA A 99 2.41 -25.50 10.14
N VAL A 100 3.69 -25.34 9.80
CA VAL A 100 4.47 -24.13 10.11
C VAL A 100 3.89 -22.89 9.41
N VAL A 101 3.48 -23.01 8.15
CA VAL A 101 2.86 -21.90 7.41
C VAL A 101 1.51 -21.51 8.02
N LYS A 102 0.71 -22.48 8.49
CA LYS A 102 -0.54 -22.19 9.20
C LYS A 102 -0.29 -21.47 10.52
N GLU A 103 0.68 -21.93 11.30
CA GLU A 103 1.06 -21.32 12.57
C GLU A 103 1.56 -19.88 12.36
N GLN A 104 2.48 -19.67 11.41
CA GLN A 104 2.97 -18.34 11.04
C GLN A 104 1.84 -17.40 10.59
N LYS A 105 0.87 -17.89 9.81
CA LYS A 105 -0.30 -17.09 9.40
C LYS A 105 -1.16 -16.69 10.61
N SER A 106 -1.39 -17.62 11.54
CA SER A 106 -2.13 -17.37 12.77
C SER A 106 -1.44 -16.33 13.64
N ASP A 107 -0.14 -16.48 13.86
CA ASP A 107 0.67 -15.56 14.68
C ASP A 107 0.75 -14.17 14.05
N THR A 108 0.92 -14.10 12.73
CA THR A 108 0.93 -12.83 12.00
C THR A 108 -0.44 -12.15 12.08
N ALA A 109 -1.53 -12.89 11.94
CA ALA A 109 -2.88 -12.33 12.07
C ALA A 109 -3.14 -11.80 13.49
N ALA A 110 -2.70 -12.53 14.52
CA ALA A 110 -2.81 -12.11 15.91
C ALA A 110 -1.94 -10.87 16.20
N ALA A 111 -0.73 -10.81 15.68
CA ALA A 111 0.17 -9.66 15.80
C ALA A 111 -0.40 -8.41 15.11
N LEU A 112 -0.91 -8.55 13.88
CA LEU A 112 -1.56 -7.46 13.15
C LEU A 112 -2.80 -6.94 13.88
N LYS A 113 -3.62 -7.83 14.46
CA LYS A 113 -4.78 -7.43 15.27
C LYS A 113 -4.36 -6.63 16.49
N LYS A 114 -3.34 -7.08 17.23
CA LYS A 114 -2.79 -6.34 18.38
C LYS A 114 -2.24 -4.97 17.99
N GLN A 115 -1.54 -4.88 16.85
CA GLN A 115 -1.03 -3.62 16.34
C GLN A 115 -2.16 -2.66 15.93
N ALA A 116 -3.21 -3.17 15.27
CA ALA A 116 -4.37 -2.36 14.92
C ALA A 116 -5.10 -1.81 16.15
N GLU A 117 -5.32 -2.64 17.17
CA GLU A 117 -5.93 -2.22 18.44
C GLU A 117 -5.06 -1.20 19.19
N ALA A 118 -3.73 -1.38 19.18
CA ALA A 118 -2.80 -0.43 19.78
C ALA A 118 -2.81 0.92 19.05
N LEU A 119 -2.78 0.88 17.71
CA LEU A 119 -2.83 2.07 16.86
C LEU A 119 -4.14 2.83 17.02
N GLU A 120 -5.27 2.13 17.15
CA GLU A 120 -6.57 2.75 17.39
C GLU A 120 -6.60 3.46 18.75
N LYS A 121 -6.12 2.80 19.81
CA LYS A 121 -6.01 3.40 21.15
C LYS A 121 -5.10 4.63 21.14
N GLU A 122 -3.94 4.54 20.49
CA GLU A 122 -3.00 5.66 20.38
C GLU A 122 -3.58 6.81 19.57
N SER A 123 -4.25 6.53 18.45
CA SER A 123 -4.95 7.53 17.63
C SER A 123 -6.03 8.28 18.42
N VAL A 124 -6.83 7.56 19.22
CA VAL A 124 -7.83 8.16 20.11
C VAL A 124 -7.15 9.03 21.17
N ALA A 125 -6.08 8.55 21.81
CA ALA A 125 -5.34 9.30 22.82
C ALA A 125 -4.73 10.59 22.24
N VAL A 126 -4.09 10.52 21.08
CA VAL A 126 -3.50 11.68 20.38
C VAL A 126 -4.58 12.70 20.01
N ARG A 127 -5.73 12.25 19.50
CA ARG A 127 -6.85 13.15 19.18
C ARG A 127 -7.36 13.88 20.43
N THR A 128 -7.44 13.20 21.57
CA THR A 128 -7.84 13.80 22.84
C THR A 128 -6.81 14.84 23.30
N GLN A 129 -5.52 14.51 23.28
CA GLN A 129 -4.43 15.43 23.63
C GLN A 129 -4.42 16.68 22.74
N ILE A 130 -4.66 16.52 21.43
CA ILE A 130 -4.76 17.65 20.50
C ILE A 130 -5.93 18.56 20.87
N ARG A 131 -7.10 17.99 21.18
CA ARG A 131 -8.28 18.78 21.61
C ARG A 131 -8.00 19.56 22.90
N GLU A 132 -7.37 18.92 23.88
CA GLU A 132 -6.96 19.58 25.13
C GLU A 132 -5.95 20.70 24.88
N ALA A 133 -4.94 20.47 24.03
CA ALA A 133 -3.94 21.48 23.69
C ALA A 133 -4.55 22.69 22.98
N ILE A 134 -5.46 22.45 22.03
CA ILE A 134 -6.22 23.51 21.35
C ILE A 134 -7.05 24.30 22.36
N PHE A 135 -7.74 23.61 23.27
CA PHE A 135 -8.54 24.26 24.31
C PHE A 135 -7.67 25.16 25.21
N LYS A 136 -6.57 24.63 25.76
CA LYS A 136 -5.62 25.38 26.60
C LYS A 136 -5.06 26.61 25.87
N THR A 137 -4.69 26.45 24.61
CA THR A 137 -4.20 27.55 23.77
C THR A 137 -5.25 28.66 23.63
N ARG A 138 -6.50 28.31 23.33
CA ARG A 138 -7.57 29.29 23.20
C ARG A 138 -7.92 29.97 24.54
N MET A 139 -7.90 29.23 25.66
CA MET A 139 -8.10 29.82 26.99
C MET A 139 -6.95 30.77 27.37
N SER A 140 -5.71 30.47 26.97
CA SER A 140 -4.58 31.38 27.13
C SER A 140 -4.77 32.66 26.32
N GLU A 141 -5.28 32.57 25.08
CA GLU A 141 -5.61 33.74 24.27
C GLU A 141 -6.69 34.60 24.96
N VAL A 142 -7.77 33.97 25.46
CA VAL A 142 -8.82 34.66 26.23
C VAL A 142 -8.24 35.37 27.44
N ARG A 143 -7.34 34.73 28.20
CA ARG A 143 -6.67 35.37 29.35
C ARG A 143 -5.81 36.56 28.93
N GLY A 144 -5.09 36.46 27.81
CA GLY A 144 -4.31 37.56 27.25
C GLY A 144 -5.19 38.76 26.87
N ARG A 145 -6.32 38.51 26.22
CA ARG A 145 -7.30 39.54 25.85
C ARG A 145 -8.01 40.14 27.08
N LEU A 146 -8.35 39.34 28.09
CA LEU A 146 -8.87 39.84 29.37
C LEU A 146 -7.88 40.75 30.09
N LEU A 147 -6.58 40.42 30.04
CA LEU A 147 -5.54 41.28 30.59
C LEU A 147 -5.44 42.61 29.83
N LYS A 148 -5.60 42.57 28.50
CA LYS A 148 -5.72 43.78 27.68
C LYS A 148 -6.93 44.62 28.09
N VAL A 149 -8.12 44.02 28.21
CA VAL A 149 -9.33 44.71 28.70
C VAL A 149 -9.07 45.37 30.05
N LYS A 150 -8.46 44.65 31.00
CA LYS A 150 -8.10 45.19 32.32
C LYS A 150 -7.18 46.41 32.19
N THR A 151 -6.18 46.33 31.31
CA THR A 151 -5.23 47.42 31.06
C THR A 151 -5.93 48.64 30.44
N ASP A 152 -6.81 48.42 29.46
CA ASP A 152 -7.57 49.48 28.81
C ASP A 152 -8.56 50.17 29.77
N LEU A 153 -9.22 49.40 30.65
CA LEU A 153 -10.08 49.94 31.71
C LEU A 153 -9.29 50.79 32.73
N LEU A 154 -8.09 50.34 33.11
CA LEU A 154 -7.18 51.12 33.98
C LEU A 154 -6.74 52.44 33.32
N ALA A 155 -6.49 52.40 32.01
CA ALA A 155 -6.19 53.58 31.21
C ALA A 155 -7.44 54.43 30.87
N LYS A 156 -8.63 54.05 31.36
CA LYS A 156 -9.93 54.68 31.06
C LYS A 156 -10.28 54.72 29.57
N ASN A 157 -9.69 53.82 28.78
CA ASN A 157 -10.01 53.65 27.36
C ASN A 157 -11.20 52.69 27.18
N ILE A 158 -12.39 53.16 27.56
CA ILE A 158 -13.61 52.36 27.58
C ILE A 158 -14.00 51.86 26.19
N GLY A 159 -13.80 52.66 25.15
CA GLY A 159 -14.13 52.27 23.77
C GLY A 159 -13.31 51.07 23.27
N THR A 160 -12.01 51.05 23.55
CA THR A 160 -11.16 49.90 23.21
C THR A 160 -11.48 48.67 24.08
N ALA A 161 -11.72 48.88 25.37
CA ALA A 161 -12.13 47.80 26.28
C ALA A 161 -13.46 47.15 25.84
N ASP A 162 -14.45 47.95 25.44
CA ASP A 162 -15.75 47.48 24.96
C ASP A 162 -15.62 46.65 23.67
N ALA A 163 -14.82 47.14 22.71
CA ALA A 163 -14.55 46.44 21.47
C ALA A 163 -13.87 45.09 21.73
N GLU A 164 -12.87 45.05 22.61
CA GLU A 164 -12.16 43.82 22.96
C GLU A 164 -13.05 42.82 23.71
N VAL A 165 -13.94 43.30 24.59
CA VAL A 165 -14.97 42.43 25.21
C VAL A 165 -15.94 41.87 24.17
N GLY A 166 -16.31 42.65 23.15
CA GLY A 166 -17.09 42.16 22.01
C GLY A 166 -16.42 40.97 21.32
N VAL A 167 -15.12 41.10 21.01
CA VAL A 167 -14.33 40.01 20.41
C VAL A 167 -14.27 38.79 21.33
N LEU A 168 -14.02 38.98 22.62
CA LEU A 168 -13.99 37.90 23.61
C LEU A 168 -15.31 37.13 23.69
N VAL A 169 -16.45 37.82 23.65
CA VAL A 169 -17.79 37.19 23.67
C VAL A 169 -17.99 36.30 22.44
N GLU A 170 -17.55 36.75 21.26
CA GLU A 170 -17.61 35.97 20.02
C GLU A 170 -16.63 34.79 20.03
N SER A 171 -15.40 34.98 20.51
CA SER A 171 -14.42 33.91 20.64
C SER A 171 -14.91 32.80 21.56
N LEU A 172 -15.54 33.16 22.69
CA LEU A 172 -16.15 32.19 23.61
C LEU A 172 -17.32 31.45 22.96
N GLU A 173 -18.15 32.12 22.15
CA GLU A 173 -19.24 31.46 21.42
C GLU A 173 -18.71 30.39 20.45
N LYS A 174 -17.74 30.77 19.60
CA LYS A 174 -17.11 29.84 18.64
C LYS A 174 -16.41 28.65 19.33
N MET A 175 -15.95 28.85 20.56
CA MET A 175 -15.36 27.75 21.33
C MET A 175 -16.40 26.73 21.80
N LYS A 176 -17.61 27.16 22.17
CA LYS A 176 -18.63 26.24 22.69
C LYS A 176 -18.97 25.13 21.71
N GLU A 177 -19.00 25.42 20.40
CA GLU A 177 -19.32 24.43 19.36
C GLU A 177 -18.39 23.21 19.38
N SER A 178 -17.15 23.40 19.86
CA SER A 178 -16.09 22.37 19.85
C SER A 178 -15.85 21.72 21.21
N MET A 179 -16.67 22.00 22.24
CA MET A 179 -16.39 21.62 23.63
C MET A 179 -17.37 20.60 24.21
N LEU A 180 -16.90 19.87 25.23
CA LEU A 180 -17.73 18.97 26.05
C LEU A 180 -18.78 19.75 26.86
N PRO A 181 -19.92 19.14 27.24
CA PRO A 181 -21.01 19.79 27.97
C PRO A 181 -20.58 20.52 29.26
N GLU A 182 -19.63 19.94 30.01
CA GLU A 182 -19.13 20.46 31.28
C GLU A 182 -18.35 21.78 31.07
N ALA A 183 -17.53 21.82 30.02
CA ALA A 183 -16.79 23.02 29.62
C ALA A 183 -17.74 24.09 29.05
N LYS A 184 -18.79 23.70 28.32
CA LYS A 184 -19.80 24.63 27.78
C LYS A 184 -20.45 25.47 28.88
N LYS A 185 -20.90 24.84 29.97
CA LYS A 185 -21.52 25.57 31.09
C LYS A 185 -20.59 26.62 31.71
N SER A 186 -19.31 26.29 31.83
CA SER A 186 -18.31 27.22 32.37
C SER A 186 -18.04 28.38 31.40
N LEU A 187 -18.02 28.12 30.10
CA LEU A 187 -17.91 29.15 29.05
C LEU A 187 -19.16 30.03 28.98
N ASP A 188 -20.36 29.48 29.18
CA ASP A 188 -21.60 30.25 29.24
C ASP A 188 -21.60 31.23 30.42
N ALA A 189 -21.16 30.76 31.60
CA ALA A 189 -21.00 31.61 32.77
C ALA A 189 -19.99 32.74 32.53
N ALA A 190 -18.83 32.42 31.94
CA ALA A 190 -17.83 33.42 31.59
C ALA A 190 -18.35 34.44 30.57
N GLN A 191 -19.05 33.99 29.54
CA GLN A 191 -19.64 34.87 28.53
C GLN A 191 -20.72 35.78 29.13
N ALA A 192 -21.59 35.25 30.00
CA ALA A 192 -22.60 36.04 30.69
C ALA A 192 -21.96 37.10 31.61
N SER A 193 -20.87 36.74 32.31
CA SER A 193 -20.11 37.67 33.14
C SER A 193 -19.44 38.76 32.29
N LEU A 194 -18.89 38.42 31.12
CA LEU A 194 -18.33 39.40 30.17
C LEU A 194 -19.38 40.38 29.65
N ARG A 195 -20.58 39.89 29.30
CA ARG A 195 -21.69 40.77 28.89
C ARG A 195 -22.12 41.73 30.00
N LYS A 196 -22.12 41.26 31.26
CA LYS A 196 -22.39 42.13 32.42
C LYS A 196 -21.30 43.16 32.62
N ALA A 197 -20.03 42.75 32.57
CA ALA A 197 -18.88 43.65 32.67
C ALA A 197 -18.96 44.74 31.60
N ARG A 198 -19.32 44.38 30.36
CA ARG A 198 -19.54 45.32 29.24
C ARG A 198 -20.59 46.39 29.56
N GLY A 199 -21.76 45.99 30.07
CA GLY A 199 -22.83 46.93 30.43
C GLY A 199 -22.47 47.85 31.61
N GLU A 200 -21.59 47.39 32.50
CA GLU A 200 -21.11 48.17 33.64
C GLU A 200 -19.96 49.12 33.28
N MET A 201 -19.27 48.96 32.14
CA MET A 201 -18.08 49.78 31.82
C MET A 201 -18.37 51.29 31.77
N THR A 202 -19.58 51.67 31.39
CA THR A 202 -20.01 53.07 31.27
C THR A 202 -20.82 53.57 32.47
N THR A 203 -21.35 52.66 33.30
CA THR A 203 -22.28 52.99 34.40
C THR A 203 -21.67 52.77 35.79
N ASP A 204 -20.80 51.77 35.93
CA ASP A 204 -20.09 51.40 37.15
C ASP A 204 -18.73 50.75 36.80
N LEU A 205 -17.76 51.60 36.45
CA LEU A 205 -16.41 51.19 36.06
C LEU A 205 -15.71 50.33 37.14
N PRO A 206 -15.77 50.65 38.45
CA PRO A 206 -15.22 49.78 39.50
C PRO A 206 -15.79 48.36 39.48
N SER A 207 -17.10 48.19 39.32
CA SER A 207 -17.72 46.86 39.20
C SER A 207 -17.27 46.12 37.95
N ALA A 208 -17.22 46.81 36.80
CA ALA A 208 -16.72 46.23 35.55
C ALA A 208 -15.27 45.71 35.69
N MET A 209 -14.38 46.50 36.30
CA MET A 209 -13.00 46.11 36.56
C MET A 209 -12.91 44.86 37.45
N LYS A 210 -13.70 44.81 38.54
CA LYS A 210 -13.74 43.66 39.44
C LYS A 210 -14.23 42.40 38.72
N ARG A 211 -15.24 42.51 37.86
CA ARG A 211 -15.72 41.37 37.07
C ARG A 211 -14.68 40.85 36.08
N VAL A 212 -14.00 41.74 35.36
CA VAL A 212 -12.92 41.36 34.43
C VAL A 212 -11.78 40.65 35.17
N ASP A 213 -11.43 41.12 36.37
CA ASP A 213 -10.40 40.50 37.19
C ASP A 213 -10.81 39.09 37.67
N LEU A 214 -12.04 38.95 38.18
CA LEU A 214 -12.60 37.64 38.56
C LEU A 214 -12.64 36.67 37.36
N LEU A 215 -13.07 37.15 36.19
CA LEU A 215 -13.09 36.37 34.96
C LEU A 215 -11.71 35.88 34.55
N TRP A 216 -10.67 36.71 34.70
CA TRP A 216 -9.31 36.30 34.40
C TRP A 216 -8.89 35.10 35.25
N HIS A 217 -9.22 35.11 36.55
CA HIS A 217 -8.97 34.00 37.45
C HIS A 217 -9.81 32.76 37.14
N GLU A 218 -11.10 32.93 36.84
CA GLU A 218 -12.01 31.84 36.48
C GLU A 218 -11.59 31.13 35.21
N ILE A 219 -11.24 31.87 34.14
CA ILE A 219 -10.70 31.27 32.90
C ILE A 219 -9.40 30.52 33.17
N GLY A 220 -8.56 31.00 34.09
CA GLY A 220 -7.34 30.28 34.51
C GLY A 220 -7.62 28.96 35.22
N LYS A 221 -8.74 28.86 35.95
CA LYS A 221 -9.17 27.59 36.54
C LYS A 221 -9.73 26.66 35.48
N ILE A 222 -10.54 27.20 34.57
CA ILE A 222 -11.13 26.45 33.44
C ILE A 222 -10.04 25.88 32.53
N SER A 223 -8.96 26.62 32.26
CA SER A 223 -7.85 26.15 31.42
C SER A 223 -7.02 25.02 32.04
N ASN A 224 -7.05 24.91 33.38
CA ASN A 224 -6.25 23.97 34.15
C ASN A 224 -7.08 22.80 34.68
N ALA A 225 -8.39 22.77 34.40
CA ALA A 225 -9.22 21.62 34.69
C ALA A 225 -8.77 20.43 33.82
N PRO A 226 -8.62 19.23 34.41
CA PRO A 226 -8.24 18.02 33.69
C PRO A 226 -9.31 17.60 32.67
#